data_AF-A0A6P2CSE5-F1
#
_entry.id   AF-A0A6P2CSE5-F1
#
_cell.length_a   1.000
_cell.length_b   1.000
_cell.length_c   1.000
_cell.angle_alpha   90.00
_cell.angle_beta   90.00
_cell.angle_gamma   90.00
#
_symmetry.space_group_name_H-M   'P 1'
#
loop_
_entity.id
_entity.type
_entity.pdbx_description
1 polymer ?
#
loop_
_entity_poly.entity_id
_entity_poly.type
_entity_poly.pdbx_seq_one_letter_code
_entity_poly.pdbx_strand_id
1 'polypeptide(L)'
;MFLFGLDTDQVSAEYTKRVIVTILVAATTSGATFAFTWWWARRQATRQWYAKEFLDRIIVSLNIFTDGALKIRTVLERSLDEVFLNKLAVAKVWAAARATTVENPVMPIAKEDRWFLLNFVLNAVAEHFVEGHIKRDAGLPVTTVKYALFLTCELVGDERIRKVRAMLVRRDLLENFPYTDTMPVLENPWHEDRIKTLRAASALYKKEPDNFLMLEVCV
;
A
#
# COMPACT_ATOMS: atom_id res chain seq x y z
N MET A 1 29.74 6.96 63.02
CA MET A 1 31.16 6.54 62.89
C MET A 1 31.76 7.38 61.77
N PHE A 2 32.57 8.38 62.13
CA PHE A 2 33.18 9.33 61.20
C PHE A 2 34.38 8.67 60.50
N LEU A 3 34.27 8.38 59.20
CA LEU A 3 35.43 8.15 58.35
C LEU A 3 35.51 9.32 57.34
N PHE A 4 36.64 10.03 57.33
CA PHE A 4 37.00 11.06 56.34
C PHE A 4 36.18 12.37 56.30
N GLY A 5 35.73 12.89 57.45
CA GLY A 5 35.26 14.29 57.55
C GLY A 5 34.01 14.64 56.73
N LEU A 6 33.34 13.64 56.16
CA LEU A 6 32.06 13.76 55.49
C LEU A 6 31.00 13.12 56.38
N ASP A 7 29.98 13.91 56.72
CA ASP A 7 28.82 13.45 57.49
C ASP A 7 28.02 12.46 56.62
N THR A 8 28.00 11.18 57.02
CA THR A 8 27.40 10.09 56.25
C THR A 8 25.92 10.31 55.97
N ASP A 9 25.23 11.01 56.87
CA ASP A 9 23.81 11.34 56.72
C ASP A 9 23.60 12.44 55.67
N GLN A 10 24.54 13.38 55.54
CA GLN A 10 24.50 14.40 54.49
C GLN A 10 24.76 13.81 53.10
N VAL A 11 25.73 12.89 52.98
CA VAL A 11 26.03 12.20 51.71
C VAL A 11 24.85 11.32 51.28
N SER A 12 24.22 10.62 52.22
CA SER A 12 23.02 9.80 51.97
C SER A 12 21.81 10.64 51.53
N ALA A 13 21.58 11.78 52.18
CA ALA A 13 20.50 12.70 51.82
C ALA A 13 20.71 13.34 50.43
N GLU A 14 21.94 13.73 50.09
CA GLU A 14 22.25 14.29 48.78
C GLU A 14 22.15 13.24 47.66
N TYR A 15 22.60 12.01 47.92
CA TYR A 15 22.43 10.88 47.00
C TYR A 15 20.94 10.55 46.77
N THR A 16 20.16 10.48 47.85
CA THR A 16 18.71 10.25 47.79
C THR A 16 18.01 11.34 46.99
N LYS A 17 18.37 12.62 47.19
CA LYS A 17 17.85 13.75 46.42
C LYS A 17 18.18 13.64 44.94
N ARG A 18 19.42 13.28 44.59
CA ARG A 18 19.83 13.08 43.18
C ARG A 18 19.07 11.94 42.51
N VAL A 19 18.86 10.82 43.21
CA VAL A 19 18.08 9.69 42.70
C VAL A 19 16.62 10.09 42.46
N ILE A 20 15.98 10.75 43.43
CA ILE A 20 14.60 11.23 43.30
C ILE A 20 14.46 12.21 42.12
N VAL A 21 15.37 13.18 42.00
CA VAL A 21 15.37 14.14 40.88
C VAL A 21 15.56 13.41 39.55
N THR A 22 16.47 12.43 39.47
CA THR A 22 16.70 11.66 38.24
C THR A 22 15.46 10.87 37.83
N ILE A 23 14.77 10.23 38.78
CA ILE A 23 13.52 9.52 38.53
C ILE A 23 12.43 10.49 38.05
N LEU A 24 12.28 11.65 38.70
CA LEU A 24 11.31 12.67 38.31
C LEU A 24 11.59 13.22 36.91
N VAL A 25 12.84 13.52 36.58
CA VAL A 25 13.22 13.97 35.23
C VAL A 25 12.93 12.87 34.22
N ALA A 26 13.33 11.63 34.48
CA ALA A 26 13.06 10.52 33.58
C ALA A 26 11.55 10.30 33.37
N ALA A 27 10.75 10.34 34.43
CA ALA A 27 9.30 10.16 34.36
C ALA A 27 8.61 11.31 33.62
N THR A 28 9.01 12.56 33.88
CA THR A 28 8.45 13.74 33.21
C THR A 28 8.82 13.80 31.73
N THR A 29 10.09 13.55 31.38
CA THR A 29 10.52 13.51 29.97
C THR A 29 9.83 12.38 29.21
N SER A 30 9.72 11.19 29.82
CA SER A 30 9.05 10.04 29.20
C SER A 30 7.55 10.28 29.02
N GLY A 31 6.89 10.81 30.05
CA GLY A 31 5.46 11.14 30.01
C GLY A 31 5.15 12.23 28.98
N ALA A 32 5.96 13.29 28.92
CA ALA A 32 5.82 14.36 27.94
C ALA A 32 6.04 13.86 26.51
N THR A 33 7.04 13.01 26.29
CA THR A 33 7.33 12.41 24.97
C THR A 33 6.17 11.52 24.53
N PHE A 34 5.65 10.66 25.42
CA PHE A 34 4.51 9.80 25.12
C PHE A 34 3.24 10.60 24.82
N ALA A 35 2.93 11.63 25.61
CA ALA A 35 1.77 12.48 25.38
C ALA A 35 1.87 13.21 24.03
N PHE A 36 3.06 13.72 23.69
CA PHE A 36 3.31 14.38 22.42
C PHE A 36 3.16 13.42 21.23
N THR A 37 3.78 12.23 21.28
CA THR A 37 3.70 11.24 20.20
C THR A 37 2.27 10.72 20.02
N TRP A 38 1.54 10.47 21.10
CA TRP A 38 0.13 10.05 21.06
C TRP A 38 -0.76 11.14 20.45
N TRP A 39 -0.63 12.38 20.90
CA TRP A 39 -1.39 13.50 20.35
C TRP A 39 -1.10 13.72 18.86
N TRP A 40 0.18 13.68 18.47
CA TRP A 40 0.59 13.82 17.07
C TRP A 40 0.02 12.70 16.19
N ALA A 41 0.16 11.44 16.62
CA ALA A 41 -0.37 10.29 15.90
C ALA A 41 -1.90 10.38 15.75
N ARG A 42 -2.63 10.76 16.81
CA ARG A 42 -4.08 10.95 16.76
C ARG A 42 -4.46 12.07 15.80
N ARG A 43 -3.77 13.22 15.86
CA ARG A 43 -4.02 14.35 14.95
C ARG A 43 -3.77 13.98 13.49
N GLN A 44 -2.72 13.21 13.21
CA GLN A 44 -2.42 12.71 11.87
C GLN A 44 -3.50 11.74 11.37
N ALA A 45 -3.91 10.77 12.19
CA ALA A 45 -4.98 9.83 11.85
C ALA A 45 -6.32 10.54 11.59
N THR A 46 -6.66 11.54 12.42
CA THR A 46 -7.85 12.37 12.22
C THR A 46 -7.77 13.18 10.92
N ARG A 47 -6.60 13.75 10.59
CA ARG A 47 -6.39 14.45 9.31
C ARG A 47 -6.56 13.52 8.11
N GLN A 48 -6.00 12.32 8.15
CA GLN A 48 -6.15 11.31 7.09
C GLN A 48 -7.62 10.91 6.91
N TRP A 49 -8.34 10.70 8.01
CA TRP A 49 -9.78 10.40 7.99
C TRP A 49 -10.59 11.50 7.31
N TYR A 50 -10.37 12.77 7.68
CA TYR A 50 -11.07 13.89 7.05
C TYR A 50 -10.62 14.15 5.62
N ALA A 51 -9.37 13.87 5.28
CA ALA A 51 -8.85 13.97 3.92
C ALA A 51 -9.36 12.86 2.99
N LYS A 52 -9.98 11.80 3.53
CA LYS A 52 -10.43 10.61 2.79
C LYS A 52 -9.32 9.98 1.93
N GLU A 53 -8.07 10.14 2.38
CA GLU A 53 -6.87 9.62 1.73
C GLU A 53 -6.46 8.32 2.43
N PHE A 54 -6.82 7.19 1.85
CA PHE A 54 -6.43 5.86 2.35
C PHE A 54 -5.14 5.41 1.64
N LEU A 55 -4.07 6.17 1.83
CA LEU A 55 -2.78 5.91 1.18
C LEU A 55 -1.89 4.93 1.94
N ASP A 56 -2.27 4.55 3.17
CA ASP A 56 -1.46 3.66 4.02
C ASP A 56 -1.75 2.17 3.78
N ARG A 57 -2.74 1.86 2.93
CA ARG A 57 -3.15 0.51 2.56
C ARG A 57 -3.11 0.33 1.06
N ILE A 58 -2.80 -0.89 0.64
CA ILE A 58 -2.88 -1.31 -0.77
C ILE A 58 -3.98 -2.35 -0.91
N ILE A 59 -4.87 -2.10 -1.88
CA ILE A 59 -5.89 -3.06 -2.29
C ILE A 59 -5.45 -3.68 -3.61
N VAL A 60 -5.25 -4.99 -3.63
CA VAL A 60 -5.08 -5.71 -4.90
C VAL A 60 -6.46 -6.10 -5.40
N SER A 61 -6.83 -5.60 -6.58
CA SER A 61 -8.12 -5.88 -7.20
C SER A 61 -7.97 -6.63 -8.51
N LEU A 62 -8.75 -7.68 -8.67
CA LEU A 62 -8.95 -8.43 -9.90
C LEU A 62 -10.10 -7.81 -10.69
N ASN A 63 -9.81 -7.42 -11.94
CA ASN A 63 -10.77 -6.82 -12.87
C ASN A 63 -11.18 -7.87 -13.90
N ILE A 64 -12.44 -8.30 -13.83
CA ILE A 64 -12.99 -9.39 -14.64
C ILE A 64 -13.99 -8.79 -15.62
N PHE A 65 -13.78 -9.03 -16.91
CA PHE A 65 -14.75 -8.73 -17.94
C PHE A 65 -15.45 -10.03 -18.35
N THR A 66 -16.76 -10.11 -18.10
CA THR A 66 -17.60 -11.26 -18.44
C THR A 66 -18.99 -10.77 -18.79
N ASP A 67 -19.60 -11.34 -19.82
CA ASP A 67 -20.99 -11.06 -20.21
C ASP A 67 -21.29 -9.57 -20.44
N GLY A 68 -20.32 -8.83 -21.00
CA GLY A 68 -20.47 -7.39 -21.23
C GLY A 68 -20.33 -6.52 -19.97
N ALA A 69 -20.01 -7.10 -18.81
CA ALA A 69 -19.93 -6.43 -17.53
C ALA A 69 -18.50 -6.37 -16.96
N LEU A 70 -18.20 -5.30 -16.20
CA LEU A 70 -17.02 -5.24 -15.35
C LEU A 70 -17.39 -5.69 -13.93
N LYS A 71 -16.73 -6.76 -13.48
CA LYS A 71 -16.76 -7.21 -12.08
C LYS A 71 -15.42 -6.92 -11.42
N ILE A 72 -15.46 -6.31 -10.24
CA ILE A 72 -14.26 -5.99 -9.46
C ILE A 72 -14.25 -6.87 -8.20
N ARG A 73 -13.18 -7.64 -7.97
CA ARG A 73 -13.02 -8.48 -6.78
C ARG A 73 -11.71 -8.16 -6.08
N THR A 74 -11.74 -8.05 -4.76
CA THR A 74 -10.53 -7.87 -3.96
C THR A 74 -9.83 -9.22 -3.79
N VAL A 75 -8.55 -9.28 -4.18
CA VAL A 75 -7.69 -10.45 -3.92
C VAL A 75 -7.13 -10.39 -2.51
N LEU A 76 -6.58 -9.22 -2.14
CA LEU A 76 -6.10 -8.94 -0.80
C LEU A 76 -6.15 -7.44 -0.51
N GLU A 77 -6.16 -7.11 0.77
CA GLU A 77 -5.99 -5.75 1.28
C GLU A 77 -5.06 -5.79 2.49
N ARG A 78 -3.90 -5.13 2.39
CA ARG A 78 -2.86 -5.10 3.44
C ARG A 78 -2.32 -3.69 3.63
N SER A 79 -1.62 -3.44 4.72
CA SER A 79 -0.89 -2.17 4.90
C SER A 79 0.26 -2.07 3.89
N LEU A 80 0.67 -0.86 3.51
CA LEU A 80 1.84 -0.70 2.64
C LEU A 80 3.12 -1.25 3.28
N ASP A 81 3.24 -1.13 4.60
CA ASP A 81 4.39 -1.63 5.35
C ASP A 81 4.50 -3.15 5.29
N GLU A 82 3.37 -3.88 5.32
CA GLU A 82 3.34 -5.33 5.17
C GLU A 82 3.75 -5.81 3.77
N VAL A 83 3.41 -5.05 2.72
CA VAL A 83 3.68 -5.48 1.33
C VAL A 83 5.06 -5.06 0.86
N PHE A 84 5.45 -3.81 1.10
CA PHE A 84 6.68 -3.24 0.53
C PHE A 84 7.91 -3.47 1.41
N LEU A 85 7.73 -3.92 2.67
CA LEU A 85 8.78 -4.33 3.64
C LEU A 85 9.89 -3.32 3.95
N ASN A 86 9.93 -2.19 3.24
CA ASN A 86 10.97 -1.17 3.28
C ASN A 86 10.32 0.22 3.23
N LYS A 87 10.67 1.08 4.20
CA LYS A 87 10.15 2.46 4.30
C LYS A 87 10.46 3.32 3.08
N LEU A 88 11.60 3.09 2.40
CA LEU A 88 11.93 3.79 1.16
C LEU A 88 10.96 3.41 0.03
N ALA A 89 10.59 2.13 -0.08
CA ALA A 89 9.62 1.67 -1.07
C ALA A 89 8.23 2.26 -0.79
N VAL A 90 7.81 2.28 0.48
CA VAL A 90 6.56 2.95 0.91
C VAL A 90 6.58 4.44 0.55
N ALA A 91 7.68 5.14 0.81
CA ALA A 91 7.82 6.56 0.46
C ALA A 91 7.73 6.81 -1.05
N LYS A 92 8.34 5.94 -1.87
CA LYS A 92 8.23 5.99 -3.34
C LYS A 92 6.79 5.75 -3.81
N VAL A 93 6.09 4.78 -3.23
CA VAL A 93 4.68 4.52 -3.52
C VAL A 93 3.81 5.72 -3.13
N TRP A 94 4.04 6.34 -1.98
CA TRP A 94 3.31 7.57 -1.60
C TRP A 94 3.59 8.73 -2.55
N ALA A 95 4.84 8.94 -2.94
CA ALA A 95 5.20 10.00 -3.88
C ALA A 95 4.50 9.79 -5.23
N ALA A 96 4.55 8.57 -5.77
CA ALA A 96 3.89 8.22 -7.02
C ALA A 96 2.36 8.30 -6.90
N ALA A 97 1.78 7.81 -5.80
CA ALA A 97 0.35 7.91 -5.53
C ALA A 97 -0.10 9.37 -5.49
N ARG A 98 0.66 10.26 -4.84
CA ARG A 98 0.34 11.69 -4.76
C ARG A 98 0.41 12.39 -6.11
N ALA A 99 1.28 11.93 -7.00
CA ALA A 99 1.45 12.46 -8.34
C ALA A 99 0.37 12.00 -9.35
N THR A 100 -0.53 11.08 -8.99
CA THR A 100 -1.62 10.69 -9.89
C THR A 100 -2.66 11.80 -10.02
N THR A 101 -3.26 11.88 -11.21
CA THR A 101 -4.40 12.76 -11.50
C THR A 101 -5.58 11.96 -12.02
N VAL A 102 -6.71 12.62 -12.28
CA VAL A 102 -7.89 11.98 -12.88
C VAL A 102 -7.57 11.44 -14.28
N GLU A 103 -6.76 12.17 -15.03
CA GLU A 103 -6.33 11.85 -16.39
C GLU A 103 -5.22 10.79 -16.41
N ASN A 104 -4.35 10.81 -15.39
CA ASN A 104 -3.24 9.87 -15.23
C ASN A 104 -3.35 9.12 -13.89
N PRO A 105 -4.25 8.13 -13.78
CA PRO A 105 -4.50 7.40 -12.54
C PRO A 105 -3.48 6.29 -12.26
N VAL A 106 -2.70 5.88 -13.26
CA VAL A 106 -1.58 4.94 -13.10
C VAL A 106 -0.41 5.66 -12.46
N MET A 107 0.18 5.05 -11.42
CA MET A 107 1.26 5.68 -10.68
C MET A 107 2.50 5.92 -11.56
N PRO A 108 3.02 7.15 -11.64
CA PRO A 108 4.24 7.46 -12.40
C PRO A 108 5.48 7.01 -11.62
N ILE A 109 5.84 5.73 -11.76
CA ILE A 109 7.00 5.14 -11.09
C ILE A 109 8.24 5.32 -11.97
N ALA A 110 9.37 5.70 -11.37
CA ALA A 110 10.65 5.80 -12.07
C ALA A 110 11.10 4.42 -12.57
N LYS A 111 11.71 4.35 -13.77
CA LYS A 111 12.00 3.09 -14.46
C LYS A 111 12.81 2.11 -13.63
N GLU A 112 13.83 2.63 -12.95
CA GLU A 112 14.72 1.92 -12.05
C GLU A 112 14.01 1.27 -10.85
N ASP A 113 12.84 1.78 -10.45
CA ASP A 113 12.09 1.30 -9.29
C ASP A 113 10.94 0.36 -9.66
N ARG A 114 10.45 0.40 -10.91
CA ARG A 114 9.23 -0.30 -11.35
C ARG A 114 9.23 -1.77 -10.99
N TRP A 115 10.29 -2.48 -11.39
CA TRP A 115 10.39 -3.91 -11.13
C TRP A 115 10.35 -4.21 -9.63
N PHE A 116 11.13 -3.50 -8.81
CA PHE A 116 11.19 -3.74 -7.37
C PHE A 116 9.83 -3.50 -6.70
N LEU A 117 9.19 -2.37 -6.97
CA LEU A 117 7.90 -2.04 -6.36
C LEU A 117 6.80 -3.02 -6.78
N LEU A 118 6.74 -3.37 -8.07
CA LEU A 118 5.75 -4.32 -8.56
C LEU A 118 6.03 -5.75 -8.06
N ASN A 119 7.28 -6.14 -7.89
CA ASN A 119 7.65 -7.47 -7.41
C ASN A 119 7.24 -7.71 -5.95
N PHE A 120 7.29 -6.68 -5.09
CA PHE A 120 6.73 -6.78 -3.73
C PHE A 120 5.25 -7.16 -3.75
N VAL A 121 4.47 -6.49 -4.60
CA VAL A 121 3.05 -6.78 -4.74
C VAL A 121 2.83 -8.14 -5.40
N LEU A 122 3.63 -8.48 -6.41
CA LEU A 122 3.56 -9.78 -7.08
C LEU A 122 3.73 -10.93 -6.09
N ASN A 123 4.73 -10.85 -5.21
CA ASN A 123 4.96 -11.87 -4.19
C ASN A 123 3.77 -12.00 -3.24
N ALA A 124 3.24 -10.87 -2.76
CA ALA A 124 2.05 -10.88 -1.91
C ALA A 124 0.83 -11.51 -2.59
N VAL A 125 0.68 -11.34 -3.90
CA VAL A 125 -0.39 -11.98 -4.68
C VAL A 125 -0.10 -13.48 -4.90
N ALA A 126 1.14 -13.84 -5.24
CA ALA A 126 1.55 -15.21 -5.54
C ALA A 126 1.32 -16.16 -4.36
N GLU A 127 1.44 -15.67 -3.11
CA GLU A 127 1.11 -16.39 -1.88
C GLU A 127 -0.29 -17.04 -1.92
N HIS A 128 -1.25 -16.43 -2.63
CA HIS A 128 -2.62 -16.92 -2.71
C HIS A 128 -2.84 -18.01 -3.76
N PHE A 129 -1.88 -18.25 -4.66
CA PHE A 129 -2.01 -19.16 -5.79
C PHE A 129 -1.00 -20.33 -5.76
N VAL A 130 -0.30 -20.50 -4.63
CA VAL A 130 0.73 -21.53 -4.45
C VAL A 130 0.20 -22.93 -4.75
N GLU A 131 -1.02 -23.26 -4.34
CA GLU A 131 -1.60 -24.59 -4.56
C GLU A 131 -1.68 -24.95 -6.05
N GLY A 132 -2.10 -24.03 -6.91
CA GLY A 132 -2.18 -24.28 -8.35
C GLY A 132 -0.81 -24.45 -8.98
N HIS A 133 0.20 -23.72 -8.52
CA HIS A 133 1.58 -23.91 -8.98
C HIS A 133 2.14 -25.28 -8.56
N ILE A 134 1.87 -25.73 -7.33
CA ILE A 134 2.26 -27.07 -6.86
C ILE A 134 1.55 -28.16 -7.68
N LYS A 135 0.25 -28.01 -7.96
CA LYS A 135 -0.50 -28.95 -8.81
C LYS A 135 0.12 -29.07 -10.19
N ARG A 136 0.47 -27.94 -10.81
CA ARG A 136 1.13 -27.92 -12.12
C ARG A 136 2.48 -28.64 -12.10
N ASP A 137 3.30 -28.36 -11.09
CA ASP A 137 4.61 -29.01 -10.91
C ASP A 137 4.47 -30.52 -10.72
N ALA A 138 3.44 -30.96 -10.00
CA ALA A 138 3.06 -32.36 -9.83
C ALA A 138 2.45 -33.00 -11.10
N GLY A 139 2.37 -32.29 -12.23
CA GLY A 139 1.79 -32.79 -13.48
C GLY A 139 0.26 -32.89 -13.48
N LEU A 140 -0.41 -32.28 -12.49
CA LEU A 140 -1.87 -32.26 -12.42
C LEU A 140 -2.44 -31.17 -13.35
N PRO A 141 -3.66 -31.38 -13.90
CA PRO A 141 -4.28 -30.40 -14.76
C PRO A 141 -4.63 -29.13 -13.99
N VAL A 142 -4.18 -27.98 -14.51
CA VAL A 142 -4.51 -26.65 -14.01
C VAL A 142 -4.80 -25.71 -15.18
N THR A 143 -5.55 -24.64 -14.92
CA THR A 143 -5.72 -23.54 -15.86
C THR A 143 -4.68 -22.47 -15.57
N THR A 144 -3.88 -22.14 -16.58
CA THR A 144 -2.87 -21.07 -16.45
C THR A 144 -3.40 -19.78 -17.05
N VAL A 145 -3.32 -18.68 -16.29
CA VAL A 145 -3.79 -17.36 -16.70
C VAL A 145 -2.68 -16.34 -16.47
N LYS A 146 -2.45 -15.47 -17.45
CA LYS A 146 -1.48 -14.37 -17.34
C LYS A 146 -2.18 -13.06 -17.04
N TYR A 147 -1.80 -12.44 -15.94
CA TYR A 147 -2.28 -11.14 -15.49
C TYR A 147 -1.19 -10.09 -15.65
N ALA A 148 -1.59 -8.88 -16.04
CA ALA A 148 -0.79 -7.68 -15.89
C ALA A 148 -1.09 -7.06 -14.53
N LEU A 149 -0.03 -6.79 -13.76
CA LEU A 149 -0.03 -6.15 -12.46
C LEU A 149 0.56 -4.75 -12.57
N PHE A 150 -0.14 -3.74 -12.05
CA PHE A 150 0.34 -2.35 -12.02
C PHE A 150 -0.28 -1.57 -10.87
N LEU A 151 0.36 -0.47 -10.47
CA LEU A 151 -0.07 0.38 -9.37
C LEU A 151 -0.86 1.60 -9.84
N THR A 152 -1.93 1.93 -9.14
CA THR A 152 -2.78 3.09 -9.41
C THR A 152 -3.15 3.82 -8.13
N CYS A 153 -3.50 5.09 -8.26
CA CYS A 153 -4.20 5.83 -7.22
C CYS A 153 -5.36 6.60 -7.85
N GLU A 154 -6.47 5.90 -7.99
CA GLU A 154 -7.70 6.44 -8.56
C GLU A 154 -8.36 7.41 -7.57
N LEU A 155 -8.87 8.53 -8.08
CA LEU A 155 -9.88 9.34 -7.39
C LEU A 155 -11.25 8.73 -7.74
N VAL A 156 -11.94 8.18 -6.75
CA VAL A 156 -13.21 7.47 -6.97
C VAL A 156 -14.38 8.26 -6.39
N GLY A 157 -15.40 8.46 -7.23
CA GLY A 157 -16.70 9.05 -6.86
C GLY A 157 -16.65 10.54 -6.50
N ASP A 158 -17.82 11.08 -6.15
CA ASP A 158 -17.98 12.51 -5.84
C ASP A 158 -17.17 12.96 -4.61
N GLU A 159 -16.92 12.02 -3.70
CA GLU A 159 -16.12 12.25 -2.49
C GLU A 159 -14.61 12.24 -2.75
N ARG A 160 -14.18 12.01 -4.01
CA ARG A 160 -12.77 11.99 -4.45
C ARG A 160 -11.86 11.15 -3.57
N ILE A 161 -12.34 9.98 -3.15
CA ILE A 161 -11.58 9.10 -2.27
C ILE A 161 -10.36 8.58 -3.01
N ARG A 162 -9.18 8.77 -2.42
CA ARG A 162 -7.91 8.28 -2.96
C ARG A 162 -7.48 7.01 -2.24
N LYS A 163 -7.23 5.96 -3.00
CA LYS A 163 -6.71 4.68 -2.47
C LYS A 163 -5.57 4.20 -3.34
N VAL A 164 -4.50 3.71 -2.72
CA VAL A 164 -3.48 2.96 -3.44
C VAL A 164 -4.04 1.60 -3.81
N ARG A 165 -3.97 1.26 -5.10
CA ARG A 165 -4.43 -0.03 -5.60
C ARG A 165 -3.35 -0.66 -6.46
N ALA A 166 -3.29 -1.98 -6.39
CA ALA A 166 -2.72 -2.77 -7.45
C ALA A 166 -3.85 -3.39 -8.26
N MET A 167 -3.78 -3.28 -9.57
CA MET A 167 -4.76 -3.88 -10.46
C MET A 167 -4.18 -5.11 -11.11
N LEU A 168 -4.96 -6.19 -11.08
CA LEU A 168 -4.79 -7.38 -11.88
C LEU A 168 -5.86 -7.36 -12.97
N VAL A 169 -5.42 -7.48 -14.22
CA VAL A 169 -6.28 -7.64 -15.39
C VAL A 169 -5.60 -8.65 -16.30
N ARG A 170 -6.35 -9.50 -17.00
CA ARG A 170 -5.71 -10.46 -17.92
C ARG A 170 -4.88 -9.70 -18.95
N ARG A 171 -3.69 -10.23 -19.26
CA ARG A 171 -2.74 -9.60 -20.17
C ARG A 171 -3.36 -9.32 -21.55
N ASP A 172 -4.06 -10.30 -22.10
CA ASP A 172 -4.71 -10.20 -23.41
C ASP A 172 -5.79 -9.10 -23.44
N LEU A 173 -6.53 -8.94 -22.34
CA LEU A 173 -7.52 -7.87 -22.18
C LEU A 173 -6.87 -6.50 -22.00
N LEU A 174 -5.69 -6.40 -21.38
CA LEU A 174 -4.97 -5.12 -21.28
C LEU A 174 -4.39 -4.71 -22.64
N GLU A 175 -3.82 -5.68 -23.37
CA GLU A 175 -3.26 -5.48 -24.72
C GLU A 175 -4.34 -5.03 -25.71
N ASN A 176 -5.48 -5.70 -25.69
CA ASN A 176 -6.61 -5.49 -26.59
C ASN A 176 -7.86 -5.06 -25.80
N PHE A 177 -7.79 -3.88 -25.19
CA PHE A 177 -8.85 -3.41 -24.30
C PHE A 177 -10.20 -3.27 -25.01
N PRO A 178 -11.23 -4.06 -24.62
CA PRO A 178 -12.48 -4.16 -25.40
C PRO A 178 -13.39 -2.95 -25.25
N TYR A 179 -13.16 -2.09 -24.27
CA TYR A 179 -14.03 -0.95 -23.92
C TYR A 179 -13.32 0.39 -24.16
N THR A 180 -12.60 0.53 -25.27
CA THR A 180 -11.87 1.78 -25.59
C THR A 180 -12.83 2.96 -25.74
N ASP A 181 -13.93 2.77 -26.48
CA ASP A 181 -14.90 3.83 -26.79
C ASP A 181 -16.30 3.58 -26.17
N THR A 182 -16.50 2.41 -25.56
CA THR A 182 -17.80 1.97 -25.00
C THR A 182 -17.70 1.68 -23.51
N MET A 183 -18.82 1.71 -22.79
CA MET A 183 -18.89 1.32 -21.38
C MET A 183 -19.49 -0.08 -21.21
N PRO A 184 -18.90 -0.94 -20.38
CA PRO A 184 -19.54 -2.18 -19.96
C PRO A 184 -20.69 -1.90 -18.98
N VAL A 185 -21.48 -2.93 -18.70
CA VAL A 185 -22.39 -2.92 -17.55
C VAL A 185 -21.56 -2.84 -16.26
N LEU A 186 -21.92 -1.89 -15.39
CA LEU A 186 -21.20 -1.62 -14.15
C LEU A 186 -22.00 -2.15 -12.95
N GLU A 187 -21.34 -2.84 -12.02
CA GLU A 187 -21.96 -3.25 -10.74
C GLU A 187 -22.38 -2.03 -9.90
N ASN A 188 -21.64 -0.91 -10.00
CA ASN A 188 -21.97 0.36 -9.36
C ASN A 188 -21.61 1.55 -10.29
N PRO A 189 -22.32 2.68 -10.22
CA PRO A 189 -22.04 3.84 -11.07
C PRO A 189 -20.59 4.34 -10.98
N TRP A 190 -20.01 4.38 -9.77
CA TRP A 190 -18.62 4.83 -9.55
C TRP A 190 -17.55 3.86 -10.08
N HIS A 191 -17.92 2.69 -10.63
CA HIS A 191 -16.97 1.84 -11.36
C HIS A 191 -16.61 2.43 -12.74
N GLU A 192 -17.26 3.52 -13.17
CA GLU A 192 -16.88 4.24 -14.38
C GLU A 192 -15.42 4.71 -14.34
N ASP A 193 -14.96 5.20 -13.18
CA ASP A 193 -13.57 5.65 -12.96
C ASP A 193 -12.57 4.50 -13.15
N ARG A 194 -12.98 3.26 -12.84
CA ARG A 194 -12.17 2.06 -13.09
C ARG A 194 -11.98 1.83 -14.58
N ILE A 195 -13.02 2.01 -15.38
CA ILE A 195 -12.92 1.84 -16.84
C ILE A 195 -12.00 2.90 -17.44
N LYS A 196 -12.13 4.17 -17.02
CA LYS A 196 -11.22 5.25 -17.43
C LYS A 196 -9.77 4.90 -17.09
N THR A 197 -9.54 4.38 -15.89
CA THR A 197 -8.21 3.93 -15.45
C THR A 197 -7.67 2.77 -16.29
N LEU A 198 -8.48 1.77 -16.59
CA LEU A 198 -8.06 0.62 -17.41
C LEU A 198 -7.77 1.02 -18.87
N ARG A 199 -8.49 2.00 -19.43
CA ARG A 199 -8.18 2.60 -20.74
C ARG A 199 -6.82 3.29 -20.72
N ALA A 200 -6.57 4.14 -19.72
CA ALA A 200 -5.30 4.82 -19.55
C ALA A 200 -4.15 3.81 -19.37
N ALA A 201 -4.38 2.75 -18.59
CA ALA A 201 -3.42 1.67 -18.40
C ALA A 201 -3.12 0.91 -19.70
N SER A 202 -4.14 0.57 -20.50
CA SER A 202 -3.94 -0.08 -21.80
C SER A 202 -3.12 0.80 -22.76
N ALA A 203 -3.39 2.10 -22.80
CA ALA A 203 -2.62 3.05 -23.60
C ALA A 203 -1.17 3.19 -23.10
N LEU A 204 -0.97 3.21 -21.77
CA LEU A 204 0.36 3.28 -21.16
C LEU A 204 1.15 2.00 -21.40
N TYR A 205 0.53 0.82 -21.29
CA TYR A 205 1.19 -0.47 -21.49
C TYR A 205 1.84 -0.58 -22.89
N LYS A 206 1.20 -0.01 -23.91
CA LYS A 206 1.74 0.04 -25.28
C LYS A 206 2.99 0.92 -25.40
N LYS A 207 3.13 1.93 -24.54
CA LYS A 207 4.23 2.91 -24.56
C LYS A 207 5.37 2.53 -23.60
N GLU A 208 5.00 2.06 -22.41
CA GLU A 208 5.88 1.80 -21.28
C GLU A 208 5.47 0.48 -20.60
N PRO A 209 5.73 -0.67 -21.25
CA PRO A 209 5.34 -1.98 -20.73
C PRO A 209 6.02 -2.32 -19.40
N ASP A 210 7.14 -1.68 -19.08
CA ASP A 210 7.89 -1.82 -17.83
C ASP A 210 7.17 -1.21 -16.61
N ASN A 211 6.11 -0.40 -16.80
CA ASN A 211 5.19 -0.01 -15.70
C ASN A 211 4.28 -1.17 -15.24
N PHE A 212 4.37 -2.32 -15.89
CA PHE A 212 3.53 -3.47 -15.67
C PHE A 212 4.40 -4.69 -15.43
N LEU A 213 3.99 -5.52 -14.49
CA LEU A 213 4.64 -6.79 -14.22
C LEU A 213 3.69 -7.92 -14.58
N MET A 214 4.19 -8.90 -15.33
CA MET A 214 3.39 -10.05 -15.73
C MET A 214 3.44 -11.10 -14.62
N LEU A 215 2.27 -11.46 -14.12
CA LEU A 215 2.08 -12.52 -13.16
C LEU A 215 1.35 -13.69 -13.86
N GLU A 216 1.97 -14.85 -13.87
CA GLU A 216 1.32 -16.09 -14.27
C GLU A 216 0.73 -16.75 -13.03
N VAL A 217 -0.55 -17.10 -13.10
CA VAL A 217 -1.29 -17.76 -12.02
C VAL A 217 -1.80 -19.11 -12.53
N CYS A 218 -1.70 -20.13 -11.68
CA CYS A 218 -2.31 -21.44 -11.90
C CYS A 218 -3.50 -21.62 -10.96
N VAL A 219 -4.66 -22.03 -11.50
CA VAL A 219 -5.89 -22.35 -10.74
C VAL A 219 -6.46 -23.70 -11.13
#